data_AF-A0A0R0ESV0-F1
#
_entry.id   AF-A0A0R0ESV0-F1
#
_cell.length_a   1.000
_cell.length_b   1.000
_cell.length_c   1.000
_cell.angle_alpha   90.00
_cell.angle_beta   90.00
_cell.angle_gamma   90.00
#
_symmetry.space_group_name_H-M   'P 1'
#
loop_
_entity.id
_entity.type
_entity.pdbx_description
1 polymer ?
#
loop_
_entity_poly.entity_id
_entity_poly.type
_entity_poly.pdbx_seq_one_letter_code
_entity_poly.pdbx_strand_id
1 'polypeptide(L)'
;MVCSSNAGDIVVYWGQGESEGTLKETCNSGLYKIVNIAFLAKFGAWWRRSLLRCAAPQCPFPDQHQNGAVSTGLFDFVWVQFYNNGPCQFESTDPTKFQKSWNQWVLSIRSRKIYVGLPASPSPATPVSGFVPTRTLITQVWGSNALG
;
A
#
# COMPACT_ATOMS: atom_id res chain seq x y z
N MET A 1 -6.84 -10.16 23.87
CA MET A 1 -6.47 -11.34 23.04
C MET A 1 -6.41 -10.88 21.59
N VAL A 2 -5.22 -10.75 21.00
CA VAL A 2 -5.10 -10.51 19.56
C VAL A 2 -5.23 -11.87 18.88
N CYS A 3 -6.21 -12.05 18.00
CA CYS A 3 -6.35 -13.30 17.25
C CYS A 3 -5.06 -13.56 16.46
N SER A 4 -4.48 -14.76 16.61
CA SER A 4 -3.39 -15.20 15.75
C SER A 4 -3.91 -15.23 14.31
N SER A 5 -3.40 -14.34 13.48
CA SER A 5 -3.44 -14.53 12.03
C SER A 5 -2.14 -15.22 11.64
N ASN A 6 -2.23 -16.13 10.66
CA ASN A 6 -1.07 -16.44 9.82
C ASN A 6 -0.79 -15.20 8.96
N ALA A 7 -0.36 -14.10 9.58
CA ALA A 7 0.02 -12.89 8.85
C ALA A 7 1.31 -13.21 8.10
N GLY A 8 1.18 -13.53 6.81
CA GLY A 8 2.31 -13.59 5.90
C GLY A 8 3.03 -12.25 5.88
N ASP A 9 4.36 -12.27 5.97
CA ASP A 9 5.31 -11.19 5.74
C ASP A 9 4.93 -9.79 6.30
N ILE A 10 5.67 -9.32 7.32
CA ILE A 10 5.48 -7.98 7.90
C ILE A 10 6.14 -6.93 6.99
N VAL A 11 5.39 -5.86 6.66
CA VAL A 11 5.89 -4.67 5.95
C VAL A 11 5.82 -3.46 6.88
N VAL A 12 6.89 -2.67 6.96
CA VAL A 12 6.97 -1.50 7.87
C VAL A 12 7.36 -0.24 7.12
N TYR A 13 6.89 0.92 7.57
CA TYR A 13 7.40 2.22 7.17
C TYR A 13 8.54 2.64 8.11
N TRP A 14 9.68 3.01 7.55
CA TRP A 14 10.85 3.50 8.29
C TRP A 14 11.20 4.93 7.85
N GLY A 15 11.55 5.78 8.80
CA GLY A 15 11.82 7.20 8.62
C GLY A 15 10.66 8.12 9.01
N GLN A 16 9.76 7.71 9.91
CA GLN A 16 8.64 8.56 10.39
C GLN A 16 8.93 9.25 11.72
N GLY A 17 9.95 8.82 12.49
CA GLY A 17 10.25 9.40 13.79
C GLY A 17 11.63 9.09 14.34
N GLU A 18 12.05 9.84 15.35
CA GLU A 18 13.40 9.75 15.94
C GLU A 18 13.64 8.45 16.73
N SER A 19 12.57 7.76 17.16
CA SER A 19 12.64 6.56 18.01
C SER A 19 12.73 5.24 17.23
N GLU A 20 12.84 5.27 15.90
CA GLU A 20 12.76 4.06 15.05
C GLU A 20 14.08 3.27 14.97
N GLY A 21 15.15 3.80 15.57
CA GLY A 21 16.51 3.28 15.40
C GLY A 21 17.02 3.47 13.97
N THR A 22 18.17 2.88 13.67
CA THR A 22 18.77 2.97 12.34
C THR A 22 18.08 2.02 11.35
N LEU A 23 18.01 2.40 10.07
CA LEU A 23 17.53 1.50 9.00
C LEU A 23 18.28 0.16 9.00
N LYS A 24 19.57 0.19 9.36
CA LYS A 24 20.41 -1.01 9.49
C LYS A 24 19.88 -1.95 10.58
N GLU A 25 19.53 -1.44 11.76
CA GLU A 25 18.94 -2.23 12.84
C GLU A 25 17.58 -2.79 12.42
N THR A 26 16.75 -1.97 11.77
CA THR A 26 15.45 -2.42 11.23
C THR A 26 15.62 -3.57 10.24
N CYS A 27 16.53 -3.46 9.26
CA CYS A 27 16.81 -4.52 8.29
C CYS A 27 17.43 -5.76 8.94
N ASN A 28 18.32 -5.59 9.92
CA ASN A 28 19.00 -6.69 10.61
C ASN A 28 18.09 -7.41 11.62
N SER A 29 16.96 -6.81 12.00
CA SER A 29 16.00 -7.46 12.90
C SER A 29 15.44 -8.78 12.34
N GLY A 30 15.42 -8.94 11.01
CA GLY A 30 14.80 -10.08 10.35
C GLY A 30 13.27 -10.12 10.46
N LEU A 31 12.64 -9.10 11.05
CA LEU A 31 11.20 -9.06 11.30
C LEU A 31 10.39 -8.68 10.06
N TYR A 32 10.99 -7.90 9.15
CA TYR A 32 10.28 -7.25 8.05
C TYR A 32 10.71 -7.80 6.70
N LYS A 33 9.74 -8.19 5.87
CA LYS A 33 9.98 -8.59 4.49
C LYS A 33 10.29 -7.40 3.59
N ILE A 34 9.59 -6.30 3.82
CA ILE A 34 9.71 -5.05 3.06
C ILE A 34 9.77 -3.90 4.07
N VAL A 35 10.71 -2.99 3.88
CA VAL A 35 10.82 -1.73 4.64
C VAL A 35 10.60 -0.58 3.65
N ASN A 36 9.46 0.11 3.76
CA ASN A 36 9.15 1.30 2.99
C ASN A 36 9.86 2.49 3.61
N ILE A 37 10.86 3.06 2.92
CA ILE A 37 11.57 4.25 3.40
C ILE A 37 10.70 5.49 3.12
N ALA A 38 10.32 6.22 4.16
CA ALA A 38 9.46 7.40 4.09
C ALA A 38 10.15 8.58 3.39
N PHE A 39 11.43 8.81 3.69
CA PHE A 39 12.22 9.90 3.12
C PHE A 39 13.64 9.42 2.78
N LEU A 40 14.07 9.67 1.55
CA LEU A 40 15.42 9.33 1.10
C LEU A 40 16.18 10.63 0.81
N ALA A 41 17.03 11.06 1.75
CA ALA A 41 17.77 12.32 1.61
C ALA A 41 19.06 12.19 0.78
N LYS A 42 19.70 11.01 0.80
CA LYS A 42 20.91 10.70 0.01
C LYS A 42 20.85 9.26 -0.48
N PHE A 43 21.00 9.05 -1.78
CA PHE A 43 21.10 7.72 -2.38
C PHE A 43 22.54 7.49 -2.89
N GLY A 44 23.15 6.39 -2.45
CA GLY A 44 24.55 6.06 -2.75
C GLY A 44 24.71 5.36 -4.09
N ALA A 45 25.81 5.64 -4.77
CA ALA A 45 26.04 5.17 -6.14
C ALA A 45 26.29 3.65 -6.26
N TRP A 46 26.67 2.94 -5.20
CA TRP A 46 27.18 1.54 -5.28
C TRP A 46 26.18 0.42 -4.94
N TRP A 47 24.87 0.65 -5.00
CA TRP A 47 23.92 -0.46 -4.89
C TRP A 47 23.77 -1.19 -6.23
N ARG A 48 24.62 -2.21 -6.44
CA ARG A 48 24.48 -3.18 -7.55
C ARG A 48 23.39 -4.24 -7.27
N ARG A 49 22.40 -3.91 -6.45
CA ARG A 49 21.23 -4.76 -6.20
C ARG A 49 20.02 -4.09 -6.84
N SER A 50 19.10 -4.91 -7.33
CA SER A 50 17.89 -4.48 -8.04
C SER A 50 17.16 -3.37 -7.26
N LEU A 51 17.19 -2.14 -7.78
CA LEU A 51 16.36 -1.06 -7.29
C LEU A 51 14.92 -1.38 -7.65
N LEU A 52 14.06 -1.47 -6.64
CA LEU A 52 12.62 -1.64 -6.83
C LEU A 52 12.00 -0.25 -6.95
N ARG A 53 11.33 0.02 -8.06
CA ARG A 53 10.62 1.27 -8.30
C ARG A 53 9.19 1.12 -7.78
N CYS A 54 8.84 1.94 -6.80
CA CYS A 54 7.51 1.98 -6.22
C CYS A 54 6.79 3.29 -6.57
N ALA A 55 5.48 3.23 -6.84
CA ALA A 55 4.60 4.39 -6.93
C ALA A 55 3.44 4.25 -5.96
N ALA A 56 2.85 5.38 -5.55
CA ALA A 56 1.69 5.41 -4.67
C ALA A 56 0.69 6.48 -5.14
N PRO A 57 -0.01 6.24 -6.27
CA PRO A 57 -1.03 7.15 -6.77
C PRO A 57 -2.29 7.09 -5.89
N GLN A 58 -3.08 8.15 -5.89
CA GLN A 58 -4.43 8.15 -5.34
C GLN A 58 -5.38 7.34 -6.23
N CYS A 59 -6.45 6.79 -5.64
CA CYS A 59 -7.41 5.99 -6.40
C CYS A 59 -8.23 6.72 -7.49
N PRO A 60 -8.46 8.05 -7.47
CA PRO A 60 -9.13 8.71 -8.58
C PRO A 60 -8.30 8.51 -9.83
N PHE A 61 -8.88 7.88 -10.85
CA PHE A 61 -8.16 7.56 -12.07
C PHE A 61 -8.48 8.61 -13.16
N PRO A 62 -7.46 9.11 -13.88
CA PRO A 62 -6.03 8.94 -13.60
C PRO A 62 -5.60 9.79 -12.38
N ASP A 63 -4.52 9.40 -11.70
CA ASP A 63 -3.95 10.24 -10.64
C ASP A 63 -3.42 11.55 -11.24
N GLN A 64 -3.86 12.68 -10.69
CA GLN A 64 -3.58 14.01 -11.23
C GLN A 64 -2.07 14.34 -11.32
N HIS A 65 -1.24 13.81 -10.42
CA HIS A 65 0.17 14.17 -10.29
C HIS A 65 1.10 13.04 -10.77
N GLN A 66 0.69 11.79 -10.61
CA GLN A 66 1.52 10.62 -10.85
C GLN A 66 1.17 9.88 -12.15
N ASN A 67 0.07 10.20 -12.84
CA ASN A 67 -0.33 9.46 -14.04
C ASN A 67 0.77 9.42 -15.13
N GLY A 68 1.46 10.55 -15.36
CA GLY A 68 2.58 10.62 -16.31
C GLY A 68 3.71 9.63 -15.97
N ALA A 69 3.99 9.42 -14.68
CA ALA A 69 4.97 8.44 -14.24
C ALA A 69 4.42 7.01 -14.27
N VAL A 70 3.23 6.78 -13.70
CA VAL A 70 2.68 5.42 -13.54
C VAL A 70 2.34 4.78 -14.88
N SER A 71 1.93 5.57 -15.89
CA SER A 71 1.67 5.09 -17.25
C SER A 71 2.92 4.62 -18.01
N THR A 72 4.13 4.96 -17.55
CA THR A 72 5.39 4.50 -18.21
C THR A 72 5.57 2.99 -18.15
N GLY A 73 4.89 2.31 -17.22
CA GLY A 73 5.05 0.87 -17.00
C GLY A 73 6.39 0.49 -16.35
N LEU A 74 7.12 1.45 -15.79
CA LEU A 74 8.45 1.22 -15.21
C LEU A 74 8.41 0.77 -13.73
N PHE A 75 7.29 0.92 -13.04
CA PHE A 75 7.20 0.59 -11.62
C PHE A 75 7.09 -0.92 -11.39
N ASP A 76 7.84 -1.42 -10.41
CA ASP A 76 7.75 -2.80 -9.93
C ASP A 76 6.53 -2.98 -9.02
N PHE A 77 6.23 -1.97 -8.20
CA PHE A 77 5.15 -1.99 -7.24
C PHE A 77 4.35 -0.70 -7.30
N VAL A 78 3.02 -0.81 -7.40
CA VAL A 78 2.13 0.34 -7.34
C VAL A 78 1.15 0.14 -6.19
N TRP A 79 1.16 1.08 -5.24
CA TRP A 79 0.32 1.08 -4.04
C TRP A 79 -0.76 2.14 -4.19
N VAL A 80 -1.89 1.77 -4.77
CA VAL A 80 -2.96 2.73 -5.02
C VAL A 80 -3.62 3.09 -3.69
N GLN A 81 -3.64 4.37 -3.32
CA GLN A 81 -4.25 4.88 -2.10
C GLN A 81 -5.78 4.87 -2.23
N PHE A 82 -6.43 3.91 -1.56
CA PHE A 82 -7.89 3.75 -1.49
C PHE A 82 -8.49 4.30 -0.18
N TYR A 83 -7.89 5.37 0.34
CA TYR A 83 -8.30 6.07 1.55
C TYR A 83 -8.26 7.58 1.35
N ASN A 84 -9.04 8.31 2.17
CA ASN A 84 -9.20 9.76 2.05
C ASN A 84 -9.59 10.23 0.63
N ASN A 85 -10.42 9.45 -0.07
CA ASN A 85 -10.77 9.66 -1.48
C ASN A 85 -12.21 9.21 -1.74
N GLY A 86 -13.19 10.01 -1.32
CA GLY A 86 -14.63 9.67 -1.39
C GLY A 86 -15.13 9.01 -2.71
N PRO A 87 -14.67 9.42 -3.90
CA PRO A 87 -15.12 8.81 -5.16
C PRO A 87 -14.70 7.36 -5.40
N CYS A 88 -13.69 6.85 -4.71
CA CYS A 88 -13.09 5.54 -4.99
C CYS A 88 -12.53 4.81 -3.78
N GLN A 89 -12.50 5.42 -2.60
CA GLN A 89 -12.06 4.79 -1.36
C GLN A 89 -12.89 3.55 -1.05
N PHE A 90 -12.34 2.67 -0.21
CA PHE A 90 -13.08 1.51 0.25
C PHE A 90 -14.18 1.91 1.26
N GLU A 91 -15.42 1.53 0.98
CA GLU A 91 -16.57 1.70 1.88
C GLU A 91 -17.20 0.32 2.12
N SER A 92 -17.24 -0.14 3.37
CA SER A 92 -17.79 -1.48 3.69
C SER A 92 -19.29 -1.60 3.41
N THR A 93 -20.01 -0.47 3.40
CA THR A 93 -21.44 -0.39 3.10
C THR A 93 -21.73 -0.52 1.61
N ASP A 94 -20.81 -0.07 0.75
CA ASP A 94 -20.93 -0.11 -0.70
C ASP A 94 -19.53 -0.15 -1.36
N PRO A 95 -18.98 -1.34 -1.65
CA PRO A 95 -17.65 -1.46 -2.25
C PRO A 95 -17.64 -1.18 -3.77
N THR A 96 -18.76 -0.80 -4.40
CA THR A 96 -18.86 -0.69 -5.87
C THR A 96 -17.93 0.38 -6.45
N LYS A 97 -17.81 1.53 -5.80
CA LYS A 97 -16.90 2.62 -6.19
C LYS A 97 -15.44 2.17 -6.17
N PHE A 98 -15.06 1.48 -5.10
CA PHE A 98 -13.75 0.86 -4.96
C PHE A 98 -13.51 -0.16 -6.07
N GLN A 99 -14.42 -1.12 -6.27
CA GLN A 99 -14.29 -2.18 -7.27
C GLN A 99 -14.12 -1.60 -8.69
N LYS A 100 -14.90 -0.57 -9.04
CA LYS A 100 -14.79 0.13 -10.31
C LYS A 100 -13.40 0.77 -10.50
N SER A 101 -12.94 1.51 -9.50
CA SER A 101 -11.62 2.15 -9.54
C SER A 101 -10.48 1.11 -9.57
N TRP A 102 -10.55 0.07 -8.73
CA TRP A 102 -9.60 -1.03 -8.69
C TRP A 102 -9.47 -1.71 -10.05
N ASN A 103 -10.60 -2.09 -10.67
CA ASN A 103 -10.59 -2.70 -12.00
C ASN A 103 -9.97 -1.77 -13.05
N GLN A 104 -10.27 -0.47 -12.97
CA GLN A 104 -9.69 0.51 -13.87
C GLN A 104 -8.17 0.60 -13.71
N TRP A 105 -7.65 0.66 -12.48
CA TRP A 105 -6.20 0.62 -12.22
C TRP A 105 -5.55 -0.65 -12.77
N VAL A 106 -6.06 -1.82 -12.39
CA VAL A 106 -5.48 -3.12 -12.81
C VAL A 106 -5.46 -3.29 -14.33
N LEU A 107 -6.48 -2.79 -15.04
CA LEU A 107 -6.56 -2.87 -16.51
C LEU A 107 -5.70 -1.82 -17.22
N SER A 108 -5.45 -0.67 -16.60
CA SER A 108 -4.86 0.49 -17.30
C SER A 108 -3.35 0.64 -17.11
N ILE A 109 -2.77 0.07 -16.04
CA ILE A 109 -1.34 0.24 -15.75
C ILE A 109 -0.57 -1.07 -15.88
N ARG A 110 0.69 -0.96 -16.33
CA ARG A 110 1.64 -2.07 -16.36
C ARG A 110 2.52 -1.99 -15.11
N SER A 111 2.42 -2.96 -14.22
CA SER A 111 3.26 -3.09 -13.04
C SER A 111 3.47 -4.58 -12.74
N ARG A 112 4.59 -4.92 -12.11
CA ARG A 112 4.84 -6.31 -11.68
C ARG A 112 3.86 -6.73 -10.57
N LYS A 113 3.55 -5.84 -9.62
CA LYS A 113 2.41 -6.00 -8.71
C LYS A 113 1.71 -4.68 -8.44
N ILE A 114 0.40 -4.76 -8.21
CA ILE A 114 -0.46 -3.65 -7.80
C ILE A 114 -1.06 -4.04 -6.45
N TYR A 115 -1.00 -3.13 -5.49
CA TYR A 115 -1.50 -3.31 -4.14
C TYR A 115 -2.60 -2.32 -3.82
N VAL A 116 -3.52 -2.75 -2.96
CA VAL A 116 -4.56 -1.91 -2.36
C VAL A 116 -3.94 -1.22 -1.14
N GLY A 117 -3.74 0.10 -1.20
CA GLY A 117 -3.24 0.91 -0.08
C GLY A 117 -4.38 1.38 0.82
N LEU A 118 -4.29 1.06 2.11
CA LEU A 118 -5.32 1.35 3.13
C LEU A 118 -4.69 1.88 4.42
N PRO A 119 -5.46 2.58 5.28
CA PRO A 119 -4.99 2.98 6.60
C PRO A 119 -4.73 1.74 7.47
N ALA A 120 -3.66 1.75 8.24
CA ALA A 120 -3.29 0.61 9.09
C ALA A 120 -4.27 0.38 10.25
N SER A 121 -4.89 1.44 10.76
CA SER A 121 -5.81 1.39 11.90
C SER A 121 -6.86 2.50 11.81
N PRO A 122 -8.04 2.32 12.44
CA PRO A 122 -8.94 3.43 12.68
C PRO A 122 -8.32 4.32 13.78
N SER A 123 -8.29 5.64 13.58
CA SER A 123 -7.81 6.59 14.59
C SER A 123 -8.92 7.59 14.90
N PRO A 124 -9.42 7.65 16.14
CA PRO A 124 -10.36 8.69 16.54
C PRO A 124 -9.73 10.09 16.58
N ALA A 125 -8.43 10.17 16.88
CA ALA A 125 -7.69 11.45 16.97
C ALA A 125 -7.36 12.04 15.60
N THR A 126 -7.17 11.18 14.60
CA THR A 126 -6.91 11.56 13.21
C THR A 126 -7.78 10.71 12.28
N PRO A 127 -9.11 10.97 12.21
CA PRO A 127 -10.00 10.16 11.38
C PRO A 127 -9.58 10.22 9.91
N VAL A 128 -9.20 9.08 9.35
CA VAL A 128 -8.94 8.90 7.92
C VAL A 128 -10.03 7.99 7.37
N SER A 129 -10.79 8.45 6.38
CA SER A 129 -11.80 7.64 5.70
C SER A 129 -11.15 6.53 4.87
N GLY A 130 -11.85 5.41 4.67
CA GLY A 130 -11.34 4.27 3.91
C GLY A 130 -10.62 3.21 4.75
N PHE A 131 -10.60 3.32 6.08
CA PHE A 131 -10.22 2.18 6.92
C PHE A 131 -11.25 1.05 6.76
N VAL A 132 -10.75 -0.16 6.56
CA VAL A 132 -11.53 -1.39 6.52
C VAL A 132 -10.75 -2.49 7.23
N PRO A 133 -11.38 -3.28 8.12
CA PRO A 133 -10.75 -4.47 8.66
C PRO A 133 -10.31 -5.43 7.55
N THR A 134 -9.09 -5.96 7.64
CA THR A 134 -8.49 -6.81 6.60
C THR A 134 -9.38 -7.99 6.20
N ARG A 135 -10.08 -8.62 7.16
CA ARG A 135 -11.01 -9.71 6.86
C ARG A 135 -12.18 -9.26 5.99
N THR A 136 -12.79 -8.11 6.28
CA THR A 136 -13.89 -7.54 5.50
C THR A 136 -13.44 -7.20 4.08
N LEU A 137 -12.25 -6.61 3.93
CA LEU A 137 -11.67 -6.36 2.61
C LEU A 137 -11.52 -7.66 1.82
N ILE A 138 -10.90 -8.69 2.41
CA ILE A 138 -10.63 -9.93 1.69
C ILE A 138 -11.93 -10.61 1.26
N THR A 139 -12.92 -10.71 2.16
CA THR A 139 -14.20 -11.34 1.83
C THR A 139 -15.00 -10.58 0.77
N GLN A 140 -15.01 -9.24 0.82
CA GLN A 140 -15.77 -8.42 -0.13
C GLN A 140 -15.08 -8.23 -1.49
N VAL A 141 -13.75 -8.25 -1.55
CA VAL A 141 -12.99 -8.00 -2.78
C VAL A 141 -12.61 -9.30 -3.50
N TRP A 142 -12.12 -10.30 -2.76
CA TRP A 142 -11.59 -11.53 -3.33
C TRP A 142 -12.45 -12.77 -3.01
N GLY A 143 -13.56 -12.58 -2.30
CA GLY A 143 -14.46 -13.66 -1.89
C GLY A 143 -13.95 -14.42 -0.67
N SER A 144 -14.85 -15.18 -0.05
CA SER A 144 -14.59 -15.99 1.16
C SER A 144 -13.51 -17.07 0.95
N ASN A 145 -13.30 -17.54 -0.28
CA ASN A 145 -12.32 -18.58 -0.59
C ASN A 145 -10.86 -18.07 -0.60
N ALA A 146 -10.63 -16.76 -0.55
CA ALA A 146 -9.27 -16.19 -0.54
C ALA A 146 -8.57 -16.29 0.84
N LEU A 147 -9.27 -16.75 1.89
CA LEU A 147 -8.74 -16.90 3.26
C LEU A 147 -8.37 -18.35 3.62
N GLY A 148 -8.57 -19.31 2.72
CA GLY A 148 -8.18 -20.72 2.91
C GLY A 148 -6.75 -20.98 2.49
#